data_AF-A0A852YZN0-F1
#
_entry.id   AF-A0A852YZN0-F1
#
_cell.length_a   1.000
_cell.length_b   1.000
_cell.length_c   1.000
_cell.angle_alpha   90.00
_cell.angle_beta   90.00
_cell.angle_gamma   90.00
#
_symmetry.space_group_name_H-M   'P 1'
#
loop_
_entity.id
_entity.type
_entity.pdbx_description
1 polymer ?
#
loop_
_entity_poly.entity_id
_entity_poly.type
_entity_poly.pdbx_seq_one_letter_code
_entity_poly.pdbx_strand_id
1 'polypeptide(L)'
;MSGERGGATGVADDEKATAAAELPPVHEAWLPREHPLHRPRHGARQYLALACAFLFFAAPVLAWTLGARAVPVENRALTPFPSVTEGWGFFTGMNDWASDHLTFRAEAVTAMEGISQGVFGEPAPHDTESGGAPVGGGGGGEGGRSDSKPDPAVFPDVVRGEQGWLFLGHDVSYKCLPEMELDRIIEGLRRWRSVVEESGREFRLVVAPDKSTVYSRYMPDDYVGRQCMRELRSEFWDRLPAATGALDMREPLRAVAREQGGPIYTKRDTHWRHAGGLEMTRQLAESLQPGVSDSWRVRQGRTYRHRADIPGMLGEDEEWTVRSYSLAPDGGSDNTRFVGSDFHEPLHLESAPREGMIDEPTRMIADSFTQFASPYLGAAFSDLTISHPENVRKNPQRTGGMLAEGDVVMFELSERFLAGGRYSMLTPQLADEVGAVLKKHPVE
;
A
#
# COMPACT_ATOMS: atom_id res chain seq x y z
N MET A 1 -43.71 73.68 11.61
CA MET A 1 -43.77 75.14 11.44
C MET A 1 -43.01 75.48 10.17
N SER A 2 -43.71 76.13 9.25
CA SER A 2 -43.25 76.59 7.94
C SER A 2 -41.99 77.45 7.98
N GLY A 3 -41.28 77.52 6.85
CA GLY A 3 -40.42 78.66 6.56
C GLY A 3 -39.44 78.43 5.41
N GLU A 4 -39.92 78.46 4.17
CA GLU A 4 -39.11 78.75 2.98
C GLU A 4 -38.31 80.06 3.15
N ARG A 5 -37.10 80.10 2.60
CA ARG A 5 -36.55 81.30 1.97
C ARG A 5 -35.71 80.91 0.75
N GLY A 6 -36.23 81.27 -0.43
CA GLY A 6 -35.42 81.44 -1.64
C GLY A 6 -34.73 82.81 -1.67
N GLY A 7 -33.86 83.01 -2.66
CA GLY A 7 -33.46 84.36 -3.11
C GLY A 7 -31.98 84.53 -3.42
N ALA A 8 -31.64 84.28 -4.69
CA ALA A 8 -30.47 84.66 -5.48
C ALA A 8 -29.64 85.91 -5.08
N THR A 9 -28.32 85.87 -5.31
CA THR A 9 -27.62 86.52 -6.46
C THR A 9 -26.09 86.43 -6.26
N GLY A 10 -25.37 86.11 -7.33
CA GLY A 10 -23.95 85.75 -7.29
C GLY A 10 -22.97 86.91 -7.49
N VAL A 11 -21.70 86.61 -7.23
CA VAL A 11 -20.52 87.22 -7.87
C VAL A 11 -19.49 86.10 -8.08
N ALA A 12 -18.90 86.11 -9.26
CA ALA A 12 -18.03 85.09 -9.82
C ALA A 12 -16.65 85.03 -9.12
N ASP A 13 -16.11 83.81 -9.00
CA ASP A 13 -14.67 83.55 -9.07
C ASP A 13 -14.46 82.23 -9.82
N ASP A 14 -13.75 82.35 -10.95
CA ASP A 14 -13.53 81.33 -11.97
C ASP A 14 -12.12 80.78 -11.79
N GLU A 15 -11.94 79.79 -10.90
CA GLU A 15 -10.67 79.07 -10.74
C GLU A 15 -10.74 77.68 -11.41
N LYS A 16 -10.17 77.63 -12.62
CA LYS A 16 -9.85 76.41 -13.37
C LYS A 16 -8.94 75.49 -12.56
N ALA A 17 -9.47 74.36 -12.11
CA ALA A 17 -8.66 73.22 -11.69
C ALA A 17 -7.95 72.61 -12.92
N THR A 18 -6.62 72.74 -12.97
CA THR A 18 -5.76 72.04 -13.91
C THR A 18 -5.71 70.55 -13.56
N ALA A 19 -6.26 69.69 -14.43
CA ALA A 19 -6.07 68.25 -14.36
C ALA A 19 -4.58 67.91 -14.54
N ALA A 20 -3.96 67.29 -13.54
CA ALA A 20 -2.63 66.71 -13.67
C ALA A 20 -2.70 65.55 -14.68
N ALA A 21 -1.91 65.63 -15.75
CA ALA A 21 -1.79 64.54 -16.72
C ALA A 21 -1.09 63.34 -16.04
N GLU A 22 -1.83 62.24 -15.86
CA GLU A 22 -1.23 60.96 -15.47
C GLU A 22 -0.28 60.48 -16.58
N LEU A 23 0.98 60.25 -16.22
CA LEU A 23 1.96 59.64 -17.11
C LEU A 23 1.59 58.16 -17.35
N PRO A 24 1.82 57.63 -18.57
CA PRO A 24 1.55 56.24 -18.87
C PRO A 24 2.39 55.32 -17.96
N PRO A 25 1.84 54.18 -17.50
CA PRO A 25 2.56 53.26 -16.63
C PRO A 25 3.78 52.70 -17.36
N VAL A 26 4.98 53.01 -16.87
CA VAL A 26 6.26 52.47 -17.39
C VAL A 26 6.75 51.38 -16.44
N HIS A 27 7.05 50.20 -16.99
CA HIS A 27 7.59 49.09 -16.21
C HIS A 27 8.94 49.48 -15.58
N GLU A 28 9.15 49.14 -14.30
CA GLU A 28 10.32 49.50 -13.48
C GLU A 28 11.71 49.18 -14.08
N ALA A 29 11.76 48.33 -15.11
CA ALA A 29 12.98 47.93 -15.80
C ALA A 29 13.37 48.84 -16.97
N TRP A 30 12.50 49.79 -17.31
CA TRP A 30 12.68 50.76 -18.39
C TRP A 30 12.96 52.16 -17.84
N LEU A 31 13.01 52.29 -16.51
CA LEU A 31 13.40 53.52 -15.82
C LEU A 31 14.91 53.75 -15.98
N PRO A 32 15.39 54.99 -15.95
CA PRO A 32 16.83 55.28 -15.91
C PRO A 32 17.50 54.59 -14.71
N ARG A 33 18.74 54.12 -14.86
CA ARG A 33 19.46 53.36 -13.82
C ARG A 33 19.61 54.11 -12.49
N GLU A 34 19.55 55.43 -12.53
CA GLU A 34 19.66 56.33 -11.37
C GLU A 34 18.32 56.49 -10.64
N HIS A 35 17.22 55.99 -11.22
CA HIS A 35 15.89 56.09 -10.63
C HIS A 35 15.74 55.13 -9.44
N PRO A 36 15.22 55.57 -8.28
CA PRO A 36 15.14 54.76 -7.06
C PRO A 36 14.31 53.47 -7.20
N LEU A 37 13.36 53.49 -8.13
CA LEU A 37 12.50 52.35 -8.47
C LEU A 37 13.01 51.52 -9.66
N HIS A 38 14.19 51.81 -10.22
CA HIS A 38 14.72 51.02 -11.33
C HIS A 38 15.11 49.62 -10.85
N ARG A 39 14.44 48.61 -11.40
CA ARG A 39 14.79 47.21 -11.20
C ARG A 39 15.25 46.61 -12.52
N PRO A 40 16.53 46.22 -12.68
CA PRO A 40 17.02 45.71 -13.95
C PRO A 40 16.28 44.42 -14.35
N ARG A 41 15.84 44.36 -15.62
CA ARG A 41 15.41 43.10 -16.23
C ARG A 41 16.64 42.21 -16.39
N HIS A 42 16.63 41.06 -15.72
CA HIS A 42 17.68 40.03 -15.70
C HIS A 42 18.95 40.43 -14.94
N GLY A 43 18.86 40.55 -13.61
CA GLY A 43 20.05 40.55 -12.74
C GLY A 43 20.76 39.18 -12.74
N ALA A 44 22.00 39.10 -12.22
CA ALA A 44 22.77 37.85 -12.17
C ALA A 44 22.01 36.66 -11.51
N ARG A 45 21.21 36.94 -10.48
CA ARG A 45 20.32 35.94 -9.84
C ARG A 45 19.17 35.48 -10.74
N GLN A 46 18.64 36.36 -11.59
CA GLN A 46 17.60 36.00 -12.57
C GLN A 46 18.18 35.19 -13.72
N TYR A 47 19.40 35.47 -14.17
CA TYR A 47 20.08 34.62 -15.16
C TYR A 47 20.40 33.23 -14.62
N LEU A 48 20.82 33.13 -13.35
CA LEU A 48 21.01 31.84 -12.69
C LEU A 48 19.69 31.08 -12.59
N ALA A 49 18.60 31.74 -12.18
CA ALA A 49 17.28 31.12 -12.12
C ALA A 49 16.79 30.67 -13.52
N LEU A 50 17.01 31.46 -14.56
CA LEU A 50 16.70 31.12 -15.95
C LEU A 50 17.53 29.93 -16.45
N ALA A 51 18.82 29.89 -16.12
CA ALA A 51 19.69 28.77 -16.47
C ALA A 51 19.27 27.48 -15.75
N CYS A 52 18.94 27.55 -14.46
CA CYS A 52 18.42 26.40 -13.71
C CYS A 52 17.07 25.94 -14.25
N ALA A 53 16.15 26.87 -14.56
CA ALA A 53 14.87 26.53 -15.17
C ALA A 53 15.05 25.88 -16.55
N PHE A 54 15.91 26.44 -17.39
CA PHE A 54 16.24 25.85 -18.69
C PHE A 54 16.82 24.44 -18.54
N LEU A 55 17.77 24.23 -17.63
CA LEU A 55 18.33 22.91 -17.37
C LEU A 55 17.26 21.94 -16.84
N PHE A 56 16.40 22.39 -15.93
CA PHE A 56 15.32 21.57 -15.37
C PHE A 56 14.35 21.07 -16.46
N PHE A 57 13.94 21.94 -17.39
CA PHE A 57 13.02 21.56 -18.46
C PHE A 57 13.70 20.87 -19.65
N ALA A 58 14.95 21.23 -19.98
CA ALA A 58 15.64 20.70 -21.15
C ALA A 58 16.38 19.38 -20.86
N ALA A 59 16.84 19.14 -19.64
CA ALA A 59 17.63 17.96 -19.31
C ALA A 59 16.89 16.63 -19.55
N PRO A 60 15.60 16.45 -19.17
CA PRO A 60 14.88 15.21 -19.45
C PRO A 60 14.74 14.95 -20.96
N VAL A 61 14.47 16.00 -21.74
CA VAL A 61 14.34 15.91 -23.21
C VAL A 61 15.68 15.57 -23.86
N LEU A 62 16.75 16.25 -23.46
CA LEU A 62 18.10 16.00 -23.96
C LEU A 62 18.57 14.58 -23.61
N ALA A 63 18.34 14.12 -22.38
CA ALA A 63 18.67 12.77 -21.95
C ALA A 63 17.90 11.72 -22.76
N TRP A 64 16.60 11.95 -23.00
CA TRP A 64 15.80 11.08 -23.85
C TRP A 64 16.33 11.01 -25.29
N THR A 65 16.72 12.14 -25.88
CA THR A 65 17.34 12.16 -27.23
C THR A 65 18.70 11.47 -27.28
N LEU A 66 19.43 11.42 -26.16
CA LEU A 66 20.71 10.74 -26.01
C LEU A 66 20.57 9.26 -25.62
N GLY A 67 19.34 8.73 -25.60
CA GLY A 67 19.07 7.30 -25.44
C GLY A 67 18.67 6.86 -24.03
N ALA A 68 18.55 7.79 -23.07
CA ALA A 68 17.97 7.46 -21.77
C ALA A 68 16.49 7.11 -21.92
N ARG A 69 16.02 6.09 -21.21
CA ARG A 69 14.64 5.59 -21.25
C ARG A 69 14.11 5.47 -19.84
N ALA A 70 12.81 5.68 -19.67
CA ALA A 70 12.14 5.40 -18.41
C ALA A 70 12.25 3.90 -18.10
N VAL A 71 12.64 3.60 -16.86
CA VAL A 71 12.64 2.24 -16.32
C VAL A 71 11.45 2.10 -15.36
N PRO A 72 10.80 0.94 -15.33
CA PRO A 72 9.74 0.67 -14.36
C PRO A 72 10.22 0.89 -12.93
N VAL A 73 9.50 1.72 -12.19
CA VAL A 73 9.65 1.90 -10.73
C VAL A 73 8.53 1.08 -10.06
N GLU A 74 8.80 0.45 -8.92
CA GLU A 74 7.78 -0.29 -8.13
C GLU A 74 7.08 -1.48 -8.82
N ASN A 75 7.79 -2.30 -9.63
CA ASN A 75 7.24 -3.50 -10.29
C ASN A 75 5.95 -3.27 -11.13
N ARG A 76 5.59 -2.00 -11.40
CA ARG A 76 4.45 -1.61 -12.22
C ARG A 76 4.92 -1.42 -13.66
N ALA A 77 4.21 -2.03 -14.62
CA ALA A 77 4.46 -1.78 -16.03
C ALA A 77 4.17 -0.30 -16.35
N LEU A 78 5.03 0.33 -17.15
CA LEU A 78 4.84 1.72 -17.58
C LEU A 78 3.47 1.88 -18.24
N THR A 79 2.72 2.90 -17.84
CA THR A 79 1.40 3.19 -18.41
C THR A 79 1.52 3.33 -19.93
N PRO A 80 0.78 2.57 -20.77
CA PRO A 80 0.90 2.67 -22.23
C PRO A 80 0.43 4.04 -22.73
N PHE A 81 0.91 4.46 -23.91
CA PHE A 81 0.47 5.72 -24.51
C PHE A 81 -1.05 5.70 -24.73
N PRO A 82 -1.80 6.71 -24.23
CA PRO A 82 -3.25 6.69 -24.29
C PRO A 82 -3.76 6.72 -25.72
N SER A 83 -4.85 6.00 -25.99
CA SER A 83 -5.40 5.93 -27.35
C SER A 83 -6.13 7.23 -27.71
N VAL A 84 -5.86 7.76 -28.90
CA VAL A 84 -6.57 8.93 -29.45
C VAL A 84 -8.06 8.67 -29.70
N THR A 85 -8.50 7.41 -29.65
CA THR A 85 -9.91 7.02 -29.81
C THR A 85 -10.71 7.12 -28.51
N GLU A 86 -10.08 7.40 -27.37
CA GLU A 86 -10.72 7.44 -26.04
C GLU A 86 -11.31 8.81 -25.66
N GLY A 87 -11.30 9.77 -26.59
CA GLY A 87 -11.92 11.09 -26.38
C GLY A 87 -11.29 11.84 -25.20
N TRP A 88 -12.08 12.17 -24.16
CA TRP A 88 -11.58 12.81 -22.94
C TRP A 88 -10.62 11.93 -22.13
N GLY A 89 -10.69 10.60 -22.28
CA GLY A 89 -9.77 9.64 -21.66
C GLY A 89 -8.32 9.78 -22.14
N PHE A 90 -8.11 10.30 -23.36
CA PHE A 90 -6.78 10.59 -23.89
C PHE A 90 -6.04 11.64 -23.05
N PHE A 91 -6.75 12.70 -22.63
CA PHE A 91 -6.13 13.79 -21.87
C PHE A 91 -5.89 13.42 -20.41
N THR A 92 -6.77 12.61 -19.81
CA THR A 92 -6.55 12.11 -18.44
C THR A 92 -5.43 11.09 -18.39
N GLY A 93 -5.35 10.17 -19.36
CA GLY A 93 -4.28 9.17 -19.44
C GLY A 93 -2.91 9.75 -19.84
N MET A 94 -2.87 10.95 -20.42
CA MET A 94 -1.61 11.61 -20.79
C MET A 94 -0.79 12.04 -19.57
N ASN A 95 -1.45 12.42 -18.47
CA ASN A 95 -0.76 12.80 -17.24
C ASN A 95 -0.03 11.61 -16.60
N ASP A 96 -0.72 10.48 -16.50
CA ASP A 96 -0.17 9.23 -15.96
C ASP A 96 0.94 8.68 -16.87
N TRP A 97 0.73 8.70 -18.20
CA TRP A 97 1.77 8.35 -19.16
C TRP A 97 3.00 9.24 -19.03
N ALA A 98 2.82 10.57 -18.98
CA ALA A 98 3.92 11.51 -18.90
C ALA A 98 4.71 11.34 -17.60
N SER A 99 4.02 11.17 -16.47
CA SER A 99 4.65 10.93 -15.15
C SER A 99 5.46 9.64 -15.13
N ASP A 100 4.94 8.55 -15.70
CA ASP A 100 5.64 7.26 -15.77
C ASP A 100 6.82 7.28 -16.75
N HIS A 101 6.78 8.14 -17.78
CA HIS A 101 7.82 8.22 -18.81
C HIS A 101 8.87 9.31 -18.57
N LEU A 102 8.85 9.97 -17.41
CA LEU A 102 9.89 10.92 -17.01
C LEU A 102 11.22 10.20 -16.80
N THR A 103 12.23 10.62 -17.57
CA THR A 103 13.59 10.12 -17.44
C THR A 103 14.20 10.64 -16.13
N PHE A 104 14.92 9.77 -15.41
CA PHE A 104 15.51 10.04 -14.09
C PHE A 104 14.53 10.23 -12.93
N ARG A 105 13.29 9.73 -13.04
CA ARG A 105 12.31 9.81 -11.94
C ARG A 105 12.83 9.16 -10.66
N ALA A 106 13.44 7.96 -10.76
CA ALA A 106 13.99 7.27 -9.60
C ALA A 106 15.10 8.09 -8.93
N GLU A 107 16.06 8.61 -9.71
CA GLU A 107 17.17 9.42 -9.22
C GLU A 107 16.71 10.76 -8.65
N ALA A 108 15.65 11.35 -9.20
CA ALA A 108 15.04 12.55 -8.66
C ALA A 108 14.34 12.29 -7.32
N VAL A 109 13.64 11.16 -7.18
CA VAL A 109 13.04 10.71 -5.92
C VAL A 109 14.14 10.46 -4.87
N THR A 110 15.22 9.74 -5.22
CA THR A 110 16.36 9.52 -4.31
C THR A 110 17.04 10.82 -3.90
N ALA A 111 17.24 11.75 -4.84
CA ALA A 111 17.85 13.05 -4.56
C ALA A 111 16.95 13.93 -3.67
N MET A 112 15.64 13.92 -3.92
CA MET A 112 14.67 14.64 -3.09
C MET A 112 14.60 14.05 -1.68
N GLU A 113 14.58 12.72 -1.55
CA GLU A 113 14.65 12.04 -0.26
C GLU A 113 15.95 12.40 0.48
N GLY A 114 17.10 12.37 -0.21
CA GLY A 114 18.39 12.75 0.36
C GLY A 114 18.48 14.22 0.80
N ILE A 115 17.89 15.15 0.05
CA ILE A 115 17.80 16.56 0.42
C ILE A 115 16.83 16.73 1.59
N SER A 116 15.67 16.08 1.55
CA SER A 116 14.66 16.14 2.59
C SER A 116 15.22 15.65 3.94
N GLN A 117 15.85 14.48 3.90
CA GLN A 117 16.49 13.88 5.06
C GLN A 117 17.72 14.67 5.54
N GLY A 118 18.55 15.17 4.62
CA GLY A 118 19.79 15.87 4.97
C GLY A 118 19.60 17.30 5.45
N VAL A 119 18.57 17.99 4.96
CA VAL A 119 18.31 19.42 5.24
C VAL A 119 17.18 19.61 6.24
N PHE A 120 16.11 18.81 6.13
CA PHE A 120 14.89 19.00 6.91
C PHE A 120 14.67 17.90 7.97
N GLY A 121 15.40 16.79 7.89
CA GLY A 121 15.27 15.67 8.83
C GLY A 121 13.95 14.90 8.71
N GLU A 122 13.22 15.13 7.62
CA GLU A 122 11.90 14.57 7.34
C GLU A 122 11.95 13.81 5.99
N PRO A 123 11.19 12.72 5.82
CA PRO A 123 11.07 12.05 4.53
C PRO A 123 10.45 12.99 3.49
N ALA A 124 10.77 12.81 2.20
CA ALA A 124 10.16 13.61 1.15
C ALA A 124 8.65 13.30 1.04
N PRO A 125 7.79 14.29 0.76
CA PRO A 125 6.40 14.04 0.43
C PRO A 125 6.32 13.21 -0.86
N HIS A 126 5.64 12.07 -0.81
CA HIS A 126 5.33 11.26 -1.98
C HIS A 126 3.84 11.42 -2.31
N ASP A 127 3.54 11.86 -3.53
CA ASP A 127 2.16 12.02 -4.00
C ASP A 127 1.57 10.64 -4.32
N THR A 128 0.97 9.98 -3.33
CA THR A 128 0.12 8.82 -3.55
C THR A 128 -1.32 9.27 -3.81
N GLU A 129 -1.55 9.95 -4.94
CA GLU A 129 -2.81 9.98 -5.70
C GLU A 129 -2.70 10.97 -6.87
N SER A 130 -3.00 10.52 -8.08
CA SER A 130 -3.15 11.36 -9.27
C SER A 130 -4.32 12.34 -9.09
N GLY A 131 -4.06 13.55 -8.58
CA GLY A 131 -5.10 14.58 -8.48
C GLY A 131 -4.80 15.86 -7.68
N GLY A 132 -3.65 16.00 -7.01
CA GLY A 132 -3.34 17.20 -6.22
C GLY A 132 -2.68 18.31 -7.05
N ALA A 133 -3.38 19.43 -7.30
CA ALA A 133 -2.74 20.63 -7.84
C ALA A 133 -1.77 21.23 -6.81
N PRO A 134 -0.61 21.80 -7.24
CA PRO A 134 0.37 22.31 -6.32
C PRO A 134 -0.11 23.59 -5.62
N VAL A 135 0.28 23.69 -4.35
CA VAL A 135 -0.08 24.68 -3.33
C VAL A 135 -0.10 26.13 -3.84
N GLY A 136 -1.21 26.82 -3.57
CA GLY A 136 -1.32 28.27 -3.67
C GLY A 136 -2.64 28.78 -3.09
N GLY A 137 -2.64 29.21 -1.83
CA GLY A 137 -3.77 29.97 -1.26
C GLY A 137 -3.92 29.79 0.24
N GLY A 138 -3.30 30.70 1.01
CA GLY A 138 -3.56 30.81 2.44
C GLY A 138 -5.03 31.20 2.72
N GLY A 139 -5.62 30.53 3.70
CA GLY A 139 -6.92 30.86 4.25
C GLY A 139 -7.01 30.32 5.66
N GLY A 140 -6.72 31.17 6.65
CA GLY A 140 -6.96 30.87 8.05
C GLY A 140 -8.45 30.68 8.30
N GLY A 141 -8.79 29.63 9.05
CA GLY A 141 -10.13 29.36 9.56
C GLY A 141 -10.04 28.88 11.00
N GLU A 142 -10.64 29.65 11.90
CA GLU A 142 -10.65 29.45 13.34
C GLU A 142 -11.37 28.16 13.79
N GLY A 143 -10.78 27.52 14.80
CA GLY A 143 -11.46 27.08 16.03
C GLY A 143 -12.83 26.40 15.92
N GLY A 144 -12.83 25.12 15.58
CA GLY A 144 -13.92 24.20 15.90
C GLY A 144 -13.35 22.84 16.27
N ARG A 145 -13.63 22.35 17.48
CA ARG A 145 -13.33 20.95 17.86
C ARG A 145 -14.05 20.04 16.86
N SER A 146 -13.29 19.39 15.98
CA SER A 146 -13.80 18.43 15.01
C SER A 146 -13.35 17.05 15.44
N ASP A 147 -14.30 16.12 15.56
CA ASP A 147 -14.10 14.66 15.43
C ASP A 147 -13.57 14.36 14.01
N SER A 148 -12.43 14.92 13.69
CA SER A 148 -11.81 14.89 12.37
C SER A 148 -10.96 13.64 12.31
N LYS A 149 -11.33 12.72 11.41
CA LYS A 149 -10.44 11.65 10.99
C LYS A 149 -9.07 12.28 10.64
N PRO A 150 -7.95 11.69 11.09
CA PRO A 150 -6.63 12.20 10.74
C PRO A 150 -6.49 12.39 9.23
N ASP A 151 -5.81 13.45 8.80
CA ASP A 151 -5.52 13.68 7.38
C ASP A 151 -4.65 12.51 6.85
N PRO A 152 -5.07 11.77 5.80
CA PRO A 152 -4.26 10.69 5.24
C PRO A 152 -2.85 11.13 4.85
N ALA A 153 -2.67 12.39 4.42
CA ALA A 153 -1.38 12.93 4.00
C ALA A 153 -0.34 13.03 5.14
N VAL A 154 -0.76 12.92 6.41
CA VAL A 154 0.18 12.98 7.55
C VAL A 154 0.84 11.64 7.85
N PHE A 155 0.35 10.52 7.28
CA PHE A 155 0.95 9.21 7.49
C PHE A 155 2.04 8.95 6.45
N PRO A 156 3.30 8.72 6.86
CA PRO A 156 4.34 8.40 5.91
C PRO A 156 4.15 7.00 5.34
N ASP A 157 4.53 6.80 4.09
CA ASP A 157 4.55 5.48 3.43
C ASP A 157 5.48 4.48 4.13
N VAL A 158 6.51 4.97 4.80
CA VAL A 158 7.49 4.17 5.53
C VAL A 158 7.74 4.76 6.91
N VAL A 159 7.56 3.96 7.95
CA VAL A 159 7.97 4.30 9.31
C VAL A 159 9.39 3.77 9.54
N ARG A 160 10.35 4.68 9.72
CA ARG A 160 11.74 4.33 10.02
C ARG A 160 11.85 3.96 11.50
N GLY A 161 12.18 2.70 11.77
CA GLY A 161 12.38 2.16 13.10
C GLY A 161 13.83 2.17 13.56
N GLU A 162 14.04 1.67 14.77
CA GLU A 162 15.35 1.54 15.37
C GLU A 162 16.18 0.43 14.72
N GLN A 163 17.51 0.50 14.86
CA GLN A 163 18.45 -0.56 14.43
C GLN A 163 18.31 -0.96 12.96
N GLY A 164 17.89 -0.01 12.11
CA GLY A 164 17.72 -0.19 10.67
C GLY A 164 16.48 -1.00 10.27
N TRP A 165 15.49 -1.14 11.15
CA TRP A 165 14.18 -1.66 10.78
C TRP A 165 13.38 -0.59 10.04
N LEU A 166 12.70 -0.97 8.97
CA LEU A 166 11.72 -0.15 8.26
C LEU A 166 10.36 -0.82 8.39
N PHE A 167 9.29 -0.07 8.54
CA PHE A 167 7.93 -0.60 8.63
C PHE A 167 7.06 0.08 7.58
N LEU A 168 6.09 -0.66 7.05
CA LEU A 168 5.15 -0.11 6.08
C LEU A 168 4.22 0.87 6.79
N GLY A 169 4.00 2.04 6.21
CA GLY A 169 3.10 3.07 6.71
C GLY A 169 1.67 2.56 6.92
N HIS A 170 1.21 1.69 6.02
CA HIS A 170 -0.09 1.03 6.11
C HIS A 170 -0.29 0.17 7.36
N ASP A 171 0.78 -0.29 8.04
CA ASP A 171 0.66 -0.91 9.37
C ASP A 171 0.00 0.03 10.39
N VAL A 172 0.17 1.33 10.18
CA VAL A 172 -0.31 2.42 11.04
C VAL A 172 -1.54 3.08 10.44
N SER A 173 -1.45 3.59 9.22
CA SER A 173 -2.49 4.43 8.62
C SER A 173 -3.81 3.69 8.48
N TYR A 174 -3.80 2.42 8.08
CA TYR A 174 -5.04 1.64 7.91
C TYR A 174 -5.76 1.39 9.24
N LYS A 175 -5.05 1.35 10.37
CA LYS A 175 -5.66 1.22 11.69
C LYS A 175 -6.16 2.56 12.25
N CYS A 176 -5.53 3.66 11.84
CA CYS A 176 -5.94 5.00 12.23
C CYS A 176 -7.06 5.56 11.34
N LEU A 177 -7.19 5.02 10.13
CA LEU A 177 -8.19 5.36 9.12
C LEU A 177 -8.89 4.10 8.62
N PRO A 178 -9.63 3.37 9.49
CA PRO A 178 -10.34 2.18 9.05
C PRO A 178 -11.48 2.57 8.08
N GLU A 179 -11.65 1.76 7.03
CA GLU A 179 -12.81 1.84 6.13
C GLU A 179 -14.03 1.10 6.68
N MET A 180 -13.79 0.15 7.58
CA MET A 180 -14.82 -0.70 8.17
C MET A 180 -14.54 -0.88 9.67
N GLU A 181 -15.60 -0.76 10.47
CA GLU A 181 -15.54 -1.04 11.90
C GLU A 181 -15.25 -2.51 12.18
N LEU A 182 -14.52 -2.79 13.27
CA LEU A 182 -14.13 -4.15 13.64
C LEU A 182 -15.32 -5.12 13.76
N ASP A 183 -16.45 -4.66 14.27
CA ASP A 183 -17.67 -5.46 14.37
C ASP A 183 -18.18 -5.94 13.01
N ARG A 184 -18.08 -5.09 11.98
CA ARG A 184 -18.49 -5.43 10.61
C ARG A 184 -17.50 -6.37 9.94
N ILE A 185 -16.20 -6.20 10.21
CA ILE A 185 -15.16 -7.14 9.78
C ILE A 185 -15.44 -8.54 10.35
N ILE A 186 -15.71 -8.63 11.66
CA ILE A 186 -16.04 -9.88 12.34
C ILE A 186 -17.33 -10.50 11.77
N GLU A 187 -18.37 -9.70 11.53
CA GLU A 187 -19.63 -10.15 10.91
C GLU A 187 -19.38 -10.75 9.52
N GLY A 188 -18.60 -10.06 8.68
CA GLY A 188 -18.23 -10.53 7.34
C GLY A 188 -17.50 -11.87 7.37
N LEU A 189 -16.48 -12.01 8.23
CA LEU A 189 -15.72 -13.26 8.36
C LEU A 189 -16.58 -14.41 8.92
N ARG A 190 -17.47 -14.13 9.88
CA ARG A 190 -18.45 -15.12 10.37
C ARG A 190 -19.40 -15.54 9.26
N ARG A 191 -19.80 -14.60 8.39
CA ARG A 191 -20.66 -14.95 7.26
C ARG A 191 -19.93 -15.86 6.28
N TRP A 192 -18.66 -15.57 5.96
CA TRP A 192 -17.83 -16.46 5.15
C TRP A 192 -17.72 -17.87 5.70
N ARG A 193 -17.42 -17.98 7.01
CA ARG A 193 -17.40 -19.28 7.68
C ARG A 193 -18.74 -20.02 7.52
N SER A 194 -19.86 -19.34 7.83
CA SER A 194 -21.20 -19.92 7.71
C SER A 194 -21.53 -20.39 6.30
N VAL A 195 -21.28 -19.59 5.26
CA VAL A 195 -21.61 -20.00 3.87
C VAL A 195 -20.75 -21.16 3.36
N VAL A 196 -19.49 -21.24 3.79
CA VAL A 196 -18.59 -22.34 3.45
C VAL A 196 -19.01 -23.61 4.19
N GLU A 197 -19.17 -23.55 5.51
CA GLU A 197 -19.51 -24.70 6.35
C GLU A 197 -20.93 -25.23 6.04
N GLU A 198 -21.91 -24.36 5.74
CA GLU A 198 -23.25 -24.75 5.27
C GLU A 198 -23.21 -25.52 3.93
N SER A 199 -22.12 -25.44 3.16
CA SER A 199 -21.95 -26.17 1.91
C SER A 199 -21.30 -27.56 2.08
N GLY A 200 -21.02 -27.97 3.32
CA GLY A 200 -20.36 -29.24 3.66
C GLY A 200 -18.83 -29.16 3.72
N ARG A 201 -18.25 -27.98 3.44
CA ARG A 201 -16.80 -27.76 3.39
C ARG A 201 -16.24 -27.38 4.74
N GLU A 202 -14.98 -27.73 5.00
CA GLU A 202 -14.25 -27.19 6.13
C GLU A 202 -13.77 -25.76 5.85
N PHE A 203 -13.82 -24.89 6.86
CA PHE A 203 -13.28 -23.53 6.76
C PHE A 203 -12.14 -23.32 7.75
N ARG A 204 -11.03 -22.73 7.29
CA ARG A 204 -9.94 -22.23 8.15
C ARG A 204 -9.60 -20.79 7.78
N LEU A 205 -9.36 -19.98 8.80
CA LEU A 205 -8.91 -18.60 8.65
C LEU A 205 -7.59 -18.44 9.42
N VAL A 206 -6.57 -17.91 8.77
CA VAL A 206 -5.32 -17.52 9.41
C VAL A 206 -5.07 -16.05 9.17
N VAL A 207 -4.67 -15.34 10.23
CA VAL A 207 -4.32 -13.91 10.13
C VAL A 207 -2.82 -13.77 10.25
N ALA A 208 -2.18 -13.23 9.20
CA ALA A 208 -0.77 -12.91 9.21
C ALA A 208 -0.55 -11.60 9.99
N PRO A 209 0.13 -11.59 11.15
CA PRO A 209 0.35 -10.37 11.90
C PRO A 209 1.26 -9.41 11.16
N ASP A 210 1.08 -8.13 11.42
CA ASP A 210 1.96 -7.12 10.86
C ASP A 210 3.37 -7.23 11.45
N LYS A 211 4.36 -6.78 10.68
CA LYS A 211 5.74 -6.69 11.17
C LYS A 211 5.81 -5.76 12.39
N SER A 212 5.08 -4.65 12.38
CA SER A 212 4.96 -3.73 13.52
C SER A 212 4.26 -4.32 14.76
N THR A 213 3.53 -5.42 14.62
CA THR A 213 2.89 -6.17 15.71
C THR A 213 3.85 -7.19 16.34
N VAL A 214 4.57 -7.94 15.51
CA VAL A 214 5.55 -8.93 15.99
C VAL A 214 6.80 -8.23 16.55
N TYR A 215 7.24 -7.16 15.89
CA TYR A 215 8.49 -6.43 16.18
C TYR A 215 8.27 -5.00 16.67
N SER A 216 7.20 -4.76 17.42
CA SER A 216 6.84 -3.44 17.96
C SER A 216 7.96 -2.74 18.74
N ARG A 217 8.87 -3.50 19.38
CA ARG A 217 10.04 -2.96 20.10
C ARG A 217 11.07 -2.23 19.22
N TYR A 218 11.01 -2.40 17.91
CA TYR A 218 11.89 -1.69 16.97
C TYR A 218 11.15 -0.54 16.27
N MET A 219 9.86 -0.34 16.52
CA MET A 219 9.17 0.89 16.12
C MET A 219 9.74 2.07 16.94
N PRO A 220 9.80 3.29 16.39
CA PRO A 220 10.25 4.44 17.15
C PRO A 220 9.26 4.76 18.28
N ASP A 221 9.73 5.42 19.34
CA ASP A 221 8.88 5.83 20.46
C ASP A 221 7.83 6.87 20.08
N ASP A 222 8.13 7.70 19.08
CA ASP A 222 7.23 8.72 18.54
C ASP A 222 7.06 8.56 17.02
N TYR A 223 5.80 8.54 16.58
CA TYR A 223 5.41 8.49 15.17
C TYR A 223 3.92 8.85 15.03
N VAL A 224 3.56 9.44 13.89
CA VAL A 224 2.17 9.77 13.56
C VAL A 224 1.31 8.53 13.62
N GLY A 225 0.19 8.59 14.34
CA GLY A 225 -0.75 7.47 14.46
C GLY A 225 -0.40 6.42 15.51
N ARG A 226 0.64 6.62 16.33
CA ARG A 226 1.04 5.66 17.37
C ARG A 226 -0.10 5.23 18.30
N GLN A 227 -0.92 6.17 18.75
CA GLN A 227 -2.01 5.86 19.68
C GLN A 227 -3.13 5.05 19.00
N CYS A 228 -3.73 5.58 17.92
CA CYS A 228 -4.82 4.91 17.21
C CYS A 228 -4.42 3.52 16.70
N MET A 229 -3.21 3.37 16.14
CA MET A 229 -2.69 2.07 15.72
C MET A 229 -2.61 1.07 16.87
N ARG A 230 -2.14 1.50 18.05
CA ARG A 230 -2.01 0.62 19.22
C ARG A 230 -3.37 0.22 19.79
N GLU A 231 -4.31 1.16 19.85
CA GLU A 231 -5.66 0.94 20.36
C GLU A 231 -6.40 -0.08 19.48
N LEU A 232 -6.54 0.19 18.17
CA LEU A 232 -7.25 -0.73 17.28
C LEU A 232 -6.53 -2.08 17.16
N ARG A 233 -5.19 -2.10 17.14
CA ARG A 233 -4.45 -3.37 17.12
C ARG A 233 -4.75 -4.23 18.35
N SER A 234 -4.78 -3.64 19.55
CA SER A 234 -5.09 -4.39 20.77
C SER A 234 -6.49 -4.97 20.65
N GLU A 235 -7.47 -4.11 20.35
CA GLU A 235 -8.86 -4.54 20.21
C GLU A 235 -9.05 -5.63 19.15
N PHE A 236 -8.41 -5.46 17.99
CA PHE A 236 -8.44 -6.42 16.89
C PHE A 236 -7.98 -7.81 17.35
N TRP A 237 -6.81 -7.90 17.98
CA TRP A 237 -6.27 -9.18 18.40
C TRP A 237 -6.92 -9.77 19.65
N ASP A 238 -7.53 -8.93 20.50
CA ASP A 238 -8.29 -9.38 21.67
C ASP A 238 -9.63 -9.99 21.27
N ARG A 239 -10.23 -9.51 20.16
CA ARG A 239 -11.59 -9.87 19.76
C ARG A 239 -11.67 -10.80 18.56
N LEU A 240 -10.93 -10.52 17.48
CA LEU A 240 -11.15 -11.16 16.19
C LEU A 240 -10.88 -12.68 16.21
N PRO A 241 -9.73 -13.18 16.68
CA PRO A 241 -9.46 -14.62 16.69
C PRO A 241 -10.52 -15.42 17.47
N ALA A 242 -10.89 -14.94 18.67
CA ALA A 242 -11.92 -15.56 19.49
C ALA A 242 -13.31 -15.52 18.83
N ALA A 243 -13.63 -14.43 18.12
CA ALA A 243 -14.92 -14.25 17.50
C ALA A 243 -15.09 -15.04 16.20
N THR A 244 -14.01 -15.28 15.45
CA THR A 244 -14.05 -15.88 14.10
C THR A 244 -13.41 -17.26 14.02
N GLY A 245 -12.74 -17.71 15.09
CA GLY A 245 -11.94 -18.93 15.10
C GLY A 245 -10.69 -18.83 14.22
N ALA A 246 -10.18 -17.62 14.00
CA ALA A 246 -8.95 -17.43 13.24
C ALA A 246 -7.73 -17.96 14.00
N LEU A 247 -6.78 -18.56 13.27
CA LEU A 247 -5.48 -18.92 13.79
C LEU A 247 -4.66 -17.64 14.05
N ASP A 248 -4.26 -17.45 15.31
CA ASP A 248 -3.40 -16.34 15.73
C ASP A 248 -1.92 -16.73 15.58
N MET A 249 -1.28 -16.19 14.55
CA MET A 249 0.12 -16.48 14.24
C MET A 249 1.13 -15.73 15.12
N ARG A 250 0.71 -14.82 16.03
CA ARG A 250 1.66 -14.00 16.81
C ARG A 250 2.57 -14.85 17.68
N GLU A 251 2.03 -15.79 18.45
CA GLU A 251 2.85 -16.64 19.32
C GLU A 251 3.62 -17.72 18.55
N PRO A 252 3.04 -18.45 17.57
CA PRO A 252 3.79 -19.37 16.72
C PRO A 252 5.02 -18.72 16.08
N LEU A 253 4.88 -17.52 15.49
CA LEU A 253 6.02 -16.82 14.89
C LEU A 253 7.07 -16.38 15.92
N ARG A 254 6.65 -15.96 17.13
CA ARG A 254 7.59 -15.65 18.23
C ARG A 254 8.32 -16.90 18.70
N ALA A 255 7.68 -18.05 18.74
CA ALA A 255 8.30 -19.33 19.11
C ALA A 255 9.39 -19.72 18.12
N VAL A 256 9.09 -19.69 16.81
CA VAL A 256 10.08 -19.98 15.77
C VAL A 256 11.24 -18.99 15.80
N ALA A 257 10.97 -17.70 16.06
CA ALA A 257 12.03 -16.69 16.21
C ALA A 257 13.00 -17.02 17.35
N ARG A 258 12.48 -17.51 18.49
CA ARG A 258 13.28 -17.92 19.66
C ARG A 258 14.10 -19.17 19.35
N GLU A 259 13.49 -20.17 18.73
CA GLU A 259 14.15 -21.43 18.38
C GLU A 259 15.31 -21.22 17.40
N GLN A 260 15.10 -20.40 16.36
CA GLN A 260 16.12 -20.16 15.33
C GLN A 260 17.15 -19.11 15.73
N GLY A 261 16.97 -18.41 16.85
CA GLY A 261 17.86 -17.33 17.30
C GLY A 261 17.91 -16.14 16.33
N GLY A 262 16.84 -15.90 15.55
CA GLY A 262 16.84 -14.89 14.48
C GLY A 262 15.44 -14.37 14.15
N PRO A 263 15.35 -13.22 13.45
CA PRO A 263 14.06 -12.63 13.14
C PRO A 263 13.33 -13.39 12.02
N ILE A 264 12.02 -13.50 12.17
CA ILE A 264 11.11 -14.11 11.20
C ILE A 264 10.67 -13.13 10.14
N TYR A 265 10.80 -11.82 10.38
CA TYR A 265 10.64 -10.78 9.37
C TYR A 265 12.00 -10.21 9.00
N THR A 266 12.11 -9.63 7.82
CA THR A 266 13.29 -8.87 7.48
C THR A 266 13.17 -7.43 7.95
N LYS A 267 14.32 -6.77 8.09
CA LYS A 267 14.35 -5.37 8.49
C LYS A 267 13.74 -4.45 7.42
N ARG A 268 13.89 -4.78 6.14
CA ARG A 268 13.57 -3.88 5.01
C ARG A 268 12.44 -4.40 4.11
N ASP A 269 11.82 -5.53 4.45
CA ASP A 269 10.73 -6.13 3.67
C ASP A 269 9.46 -6.22 4.52
N THR A 270 8.28 -6.02 3.94
CA THR A 270 7.02 -6.10 4.69
C THR A 270 6.65 -7.53 5.11
N HIS A 271 7.15 -8.54 4.39
CA HIS A 271 6.77 -9.93 4.58
C HIS A 271 7.62 -10.67 5.62
N TRP A 272 7.07 -11.76 6.13
CA TRP A 272 7.87 -12.75 6.84
C TRP A 272 8.89 -13.42 5.89
N ARG A 273 9.86 -14.10 6.47
CA ARG A 273 10.77 -15.01 5.80
C ARG A 273 10.07 -16.36 5.62
N HIS A 274 10.71 -17.24 4.85
CA HIS A 274 10.32 -18.64 4.70
C HIS A 274 10.02 -19.39 6.01
N ALA A 275 10.67 -19.01 7.12
CA ALA A 275 10.38 -19.61 8.42
C ALA A 275 8.96 -19.30 8.91
N GLY A 276 8.45 -18.09 8.65
CA GLY A 276 7.09 -17.71 9.00
C GLY A 276 6.06 -18.39 8.09
N GLY A 277 6.33 -18.43 6.77
CA GLY A 277 5.47 -19.14 5.83
C GLY A 277 5.39 -20.65 6.11
N LEU A 278 6.51 -21.30 6.42
CA LEU A 278 6.55 -22.71 6.83
C LEU A 278 5.77 -22.95 8.13
N GLU A 279 5.86 -22.04 9.09
CA GLU A 279 5.11 -22.16 10.34
C GLU A 279 3.61 -21.97 10.11
N MET A 280 3.19 -21.02 9.25
CA MET A 280 1.79 -20.89 8.86
C MET A 280 1.27 -22.17 8.20
N THR A 281 2.05 -22.77 7.29
CA THR A 281 1.71 -24.07 6.68
C THR A 281 1.50 -25.15 7.74
N ARG A 282 2.38 -25.25 8.73
CA ARG A 282 2.22 -26.20 9.84
C ARG A 282 0.95 -25.95 10.63
N GLN A 283 0.70 -24.71 11.04
CA GLN A 283 -0.50 -24.36 11.83
C GLN A 283 -1.80 -24.65 11.07
N LEU A 284 -1.84 -24.38 9.75
CA LEU A 284 -2.99 -24.73 8.91
C LEU A 284 -3.18 -26.25 8.82
N ALA A 285 -2.12 -27.00 8.50
CA ALA A 285 -2.20 -28.45 8.38
C ALA A 285 -2.64 -29.12 9.71
N GLU A 286 -2.03 -28.73 10.84
CA GLU A 286 -2.40 -29.22 12.18
C GLU A 286 -3.83 -28.83 12.58
N SER A 287 -4.34 -27.70 12.09
CA SER A 287 -5.73 -27.29 12.35
C SER A 287 -6.75 -28.14 11.57
N LEU A 288 -6.34 -28.79 10.49
CA LEU A 288 -7.18 -29.67 9.68
C LEU A 288 -7.05 -31.12 10.17
N GLN A 289 -5.81 -31.60 10.31
CA GLN A 289 -5.50 -32.95 10.76
C GLN A 289 -4.42 -32.91 11.85
N PRO A 290 -4.80 -32.95 13.13
CA PRO A 290 -3.85 -32.96 14.24
C PRO A 290 -2.86 -34.14 14.14
N GLY A 291 -1.57 -33.86 14.30
CA GLY A 291 -0.47 -34.83 14.18
C GLY A 291 0.02 -35.07 12.75
N VAL A 292 -0.58 -34.45 11.73
CA VAL A 292 -0.14 -34.60 10.33
C VAL A 292 1.30 -34.13 10.12
N SER A 293 1.80 -33.21 10.94
CA SER A 293 3.17 -32.72 10.83
C SER A 293 4.21 -33.52 11.63
N ASP A 294 3.83 -34.60 12.33
CA ASP A 294 4.75 -35.41 13.15
C ASP A 294 5.86 -36.07 12.33
N SER A 295 5.56 -36.45 11.09
CA SER A 295 6.50 -37.04 10.13
C SER A 295 7.38 -36.01 9.42
N TRP A 296 7.06 -34.72 9.50
CA TRP A 296 7.72 -33.69 8.70
C TRP A 296 9.23 -33.62 8.99
N ARG A 297 10.02 -33.54 7.91
CA ARG A 297 11.45 -33.26 7.97
C ARG A 297 11.77 -31.98 7.22
N VAL A 298 12.13 -30.95 7.98
CA VAL A 298 12.56 -29.66 7.48
C VAL A 298 14.09 -29.62 7.41
N ARG A 299 14.65 -29.21 6.28
CA ARG A 299 16.10 -28.99 6.12
C ARG A 299 16.35 -27.63 5.49
N GLN A 300 17.59 -27.14 5.56
CA GLN A 300 17.96 -25.91 4.85
C GLN A 300 17.82 -26.10 3.35
N GLY A 301 17.12 -25.16 2.70
CA GLY A 301 16.90 -25.17 1.27
C GLY A 301 17.88 -24.26 0.53
N ARG A 302 17.43 -23.77 -0.62
CA ARG A 302 18.21 -22.89 -1.49
C ARG A 302 18.36 -21.48 -0.91
N THR A 303 19.40 -20.78 -1.34
CA THR A 303 19.56 -19.35 -1.14
C THR A 303 19.37 -18.62 -2.45
N TYR A 304 18.67 -17.50 -2.44
CA TYR A 304 18.45 -16.68 -3.63
C TYR A 304 18.34 -15.19 -3.26
N ARG A 305 18.51 -14.32 -4.26
CA ARG A 305 18.35 -12.86 -4.10
C ARG A 305 16.88 -12.49 -4.21
N HIS A 306 16.42 -11.60 -3.34
CA HIS A 306 15.07 -11.05 -3.38
C HIS A 306 15.15 -9.54 -3.21
N ARG A 307 14.40 -8.83 -4.04
CA ARG A 307 14.24 -7.39 -3.98
C ARG A 307 13.34 -7.04 -2.79
N ALA A 308 13.82 -6.21 -1.88
CA ALA A 308 13.01 -5.74 -0.75
C ALA A 308 11.97 -4.73 -1.23
N ASP A 309 10.75 -4.83 -0.72
CA ASP A 309 9.63 -3.98 -1.12
C ASP A 309 9.68 -2.54 -0.54
N ILE A 310 10.06 -2.37 0.73
CA ILE A 310 10.07 -1.05 1.38
C ILE A 310 11.10 -0.07 0.78
N PRO A 311 12.36 -0.45 0.48
CA PRO A 311 13.33 0.45 -0.16
C PRO A 311 12.82 1.03 -1.49
N GLY A 312 12.06 0.25 -2.27
CA GLY A 312 11.45 0.72 -3.52
C GLY A 312 10.55 1.94 -3.31
N MET A 313 9.82 1.99 -2.19
CA MET A 313 8.97 3.13 -1.80
C MET A 313 9.78 4.38 -1.42
N LEU A 314 11.07 4.21 -1.14
CA LEU A 314 12.02 5.30 -0.86
C LEU A 314 12.85 5.68 -2.10
N GLY A 315 12.52 5.13 -3.26
CA GLY A 315 13.32 5.28 -4.48
C GLY A 315 14.67 4.59 -4.41
N GLU A 316 14.86 3.63 -3.49
CA GLU A 316 16.06 2.81 -3.37
C GLU A 316 15.83 1.45 -4.02
N ASP A 317 16.89 0.86 -4.60
CA ASP A 317 16.86 -0.53 -5.05
C ASP A 317 17.78 -1.36 -4.18
N GLU A 318 17.19 -2.28 -3.41
CA GLU A 318 17.95 -3.14 -2.51
C GLU A 318 17.47 -4.58 -2.59
N GLU A 319 18.45 -5.47 -2.61
CA GLU A 319 18.23 -6.89 -2.56
C GLU A 319 18.86 -7.50 -1.31
N TRP A 320 18.17 -8.49 -0.74
CA TRP A 320 18.67 -9.29 0.35
C TRP A 320 18.76 -10.77 -0.03
N THR A 321 19.64 -11.49 0.66
CA THR A 321 19.79 -12.94 0.47
C THR A 321 18.75 -13.66 1.32
N VAL A 322 17.84 -14.34 0.65
CA VAL A 322 16.81 -15.17 1.25
C VAL A 322 17.33 -16.59 1.35
N ARG A 323 17.08 -17.24 2.49
CA ARG A 323 17.27 -18.69 2.67
C ARG A 323 15.91 -19.34 2.81
N SER A 324 15.63 -20.33 1.96
CA SER A 324 14.44 -21.16 2.05
C SER A 324 14.71 -22.41 2.87
N TYR A 325 13.67 -23.23 3.04
CA TYR A 325 13.74 -24.58 3.56
C TYR A 325 13.35 -25.58 2.47
N SER A 326 13.71 -26.84 2.69
CA SER A 326 13.11 -28.01 2.05
C SER A 326 12.18 -28.68 3.07
N LEU A 327 11.05 -29.22 2.64
CA LEU A 327 10.05 -29.89 3.48
C LEU A 327 9.74 -31.25 2.86
N ALA A 328 10.03 -32.31 3.60
CA ALA A 328 9.58 -33.67 3.28
C ALA A 328 8.44 -34.05 4.25
N PRO A 329 7.18 -34.11 3.79
CA PRO A 329 6.02 -34.38 4.65
C PRO A 329 6.07 -35.79 5.25
N ASP A 330 6.49 -36.78 4.47
CA ASP A 330 6.65 -38.19 4.89
C ASP A 330 8.01 -38.48 5.57
N GLY A 331 8.80 -37.42 5.82
CA GLY A 331 10.15 -37.50 6.33
C GLY A 331 11.22 -38.01 5.35
N GLY A 332 10.83 -38.36 4.12
CA GLY A 332 11.68 -38.82 3.05
C GLY A 332 12.35 -37.67 2.28
N SER A 333 12.07 -37.63 0.97
CA SER A 333 12.63 -36.65 0.03
C SER A 333 11.90 -35.30 0.09
N ASP A 334 12.62 -34.22 -0.23
CA ASP A 334 12.04 -32.88 -0.37
C ASP A 334 10.83 -32.87 -1.33
N ASN A 335 9.74 -32.27 -0.89
CA ASN A 335 8.50 -32.08 -1.64
C ASN A 335 8.19 -30.59 -1.88
N THR A 336 9.12 -29.66 -1.60
CA THR A 336 8.88 -28.22 -1.80
C THR A 336 8.63 -27.83 -3.25
N ARG A 337 7.65 -26.92 -3.45
CA ARG A 337 7.16 -26.53 -4.78
C ARG A 337 7.39 -25.04 -5.04
N PHE A 338 8.56 -24.71 -5.59
CA PHE A 338 8.83 -23.32 -6.02
C PHE A 338 8.22 -23.05 -7.40
N VAL A 339 6.94 -22.68 -7.41
CA VAL A 339 6.23 -22.25 -8.62
C VAL A 339 6.01 -20.74 -8.56
N GLY A 340 6.34 -20.04 -9.65
CA GLY A 340 6.07 -18.61 -9.75
C GLY A 340 4.57 -18.35 -9.85
N SER A 341 4.09 -17.30 -9.17
CA SER A 341 2.72 -16.81 -9.29
C SER A 341 2.76 -15.35 -9.70
N ASP A 342 1.88 -14.96 -10.63
CA ASP A 342 1.67 -13.56 -11.00
C ASP A 342 0.61 -12.87 -10.13
N PHE A 343 0.00 -13.59 -9.17
CA PHE A 343 -1.08 -13.13 -8.28
C PHE A 343 -2.37 -12.66 -8.99
N HIS A 344 -2.42 -12.67 -10.31
CA HIS A 344 -3.60 -12.33 -11.09
C HIS A 344 -4.44 -13.58 -11.36
N GLU A 345 -3.80 -14.66 -11.82
CA GLU A 345 -4.46 -15.95 -12.02
C GLU A 345 -4.27 -16.88 -10.80
N PRO A 346 -5.24 -17.78 -10.52
CA PRO A 346 -5.07 -18.75 -9.45
C PRO A 346 -3.85 -19.66 -9.68
N LEU A 347 -3.05 -19.83 -8.64
CA LEU A 347 -1.93 -20.77 -8.62
C LEU A 347 -2.44 -22.15 -8.20
N HIS A 348 -2.43 -23.10 -9.12
CA HIS A 348 -2.74 -24.50 -8.83
C HIS A 348 -1.47 -25.31 -8.61
N LEU A 349 -1.44 -26.07 -7.51
CA LEU A 349 -0.34 -26.92 -7.06
C LEU A 349 -0.88 -28.32 -6.78
N GLU A 350 -0.42 -29.30 -7.55
CA GLU A 350 -0.84 -30.69 -7.40
C GLU A 350 0.38 -31.61 -7.26
N SER A 351 0.25 -32.65 -6.44
CA SER A 351 1.21 -33.74 -6.30
C SER A 351 0.54 -35.01 -5.79
N ALA A 352 1.18 -36.16 -6.02
CA ALA A 352 0.68 -37.43 -5.51
C ALA A 352 0.62 -37.41 -3.96
N PRO A 353 -0.47 -37.85 -3.34
CA PRO A 353 -0.63 -37.82 -1.89
C PRO A 353 0.40 -38.68 -1.17
N ARG A 354 0.87 -38.23 0.00
CA ARG A 354 1.86 -38.94 0.83
C ARG A 354 1.51 -38.79 2.31
N GLU A 355 2.10 -39.66 3.14
CA GLU A 355 2.04 -39.50 4.59
C GLU A 355 2.51 -38.10 5.00
N GLY A 356 1.80 -37.50 5.96
CA GLY A 356 2.06 -36.15 6.43
C GLY A 356 1.58 -35.04 5.49
N MET A 357 0.77 -35.35 4.48
CA MET A 357 0.07 -34.35 3.66
C MET A 357 -1.41 -34.31 3.99
N ILE A 358 -2.02 -33.14 3.80
CA ILE A 358 -3.47 -32.98 3.65
C ILE A 358 -3.83 -33.43 2.24
N ASP A 359 -4.73 -34.40 2.12
CA ASP A 359 -5.11 -34.97 0.83
C ASP A 359 -6.41 -34.37 0.28
N GLU A 360 -7.21 -33.76 1.15
CA GLU A 360 -8.47 -33.12 0.80
C GLU A 360 -8.21 -31.94 -0.16
N PRO A 361 -8.90 -31.89 -1.33
CA PRO A 361 -8.81 -30.79 -2.27
C PRO A 361 -9.01 -29.44 -1.58
N THR A 362 -7.96 -28.63 -1.56
CA THR A 362 -7.92 -27.41 -0.77
C THR A 362 -7.92 -26.17 -1.68
N ARG A 363 -8.74 -25.19 -1.34
CA ARG A 363 -8.90 -23.94 -2.10
C ARG A 363 -8.67 -22.77 -1.17
N MET A 364 -7.76 -21.88 -1.54
CA MET A 364 -7.26 -20.85 -0.65
C MET A 364 -7.43 -19.46 -1.26
N ILE A 365 -7.91 -18.51 -0.46
CA ILE A 365 -7.85 -17.09 -0.77
C ILE A 365 -6.75 -16.47 0.08
N ALA A 366 -5.75 -15.87 -0.55
CA ALA A 366 -4.54 -15.43 0.15
C ALA A 366 -3.87 -14.20 -0.46
N ASP A 367 -3.21 -13.39 0.37
CA ASP A 367 -2.48 -12.20 -0.09
C ASP A 367 -0.98 -12.50 -0.31
N SER A 368 -0.17 -11.44 -0.43
CA SER A 368 1.27 -11.55 -0.71
C SER A 368 2.07 -12.24 0.41
N PHE A 369 1.58 -12.35 1.65
CA PHE A 369 2.23 -13.13 2.70
C PHE A 369 2.39 -14.62 2.33
N THR A 370 1.47 -15.13 1.52
CA THR A 370 1.54 -16.49 1.00
C THR A 370 2.68 -16.73 0.01
N GLN A 371 3.36 -15.70 -0.52
CA GLN A 371 4.56 -15.85 -1.37
C GLN A 371 5.67 -16.68 -0.72
N PHE A 372 5.87 -16.51 0.59
CA PHE A 372 6.89 -17.25 1.34
C PHE A 372 6.35 -18.52 1.99
N ALA A 373 5.07 -18.83 1.80
CA ALA A 373 4.42 -20.03 2.29
C ALA A 373 4.10 -21.05 1.17
N SER A 374 3.83 -20.58 -0.04
CA SER A 374 3.38 -21.43 -1.16
C SER A 374 4.30 -22.63 -1.46
N PRO A 375 5.64 -22.56 -1.31
CA PRO A 375 6.47 -23.74 -1.52
C PRO A 375 6.24 -24.85 -0.50
N TYR A 376 5.85 -24.49 0.73
CA TYR A 376 5.58 -25.41 1.82
C TYR A 376 4.14 -25.87 1.81
N LEU A 377 3.20 -24.99 1.47
CA LEU A 377 1.82 -25.36 1.21
C LEU A 377 1.74 -26.41 0.09
N GLY A 378 2.42 -26.19 -1.04
CA GLY A 378 2.50 -27.20 -2.11
C GLY A 378 3.30 -28.46 -1.76
N ALA A 379 4.03 -28.46 -0.64
CA ALA A 379 4.69 -29.66 -0.11
C ALA A 379 3.81 -30.45 0.86
N ALA A 380 2.87 -29.78 1.52
CA ALA A 380 2.03 -30.30 2.60
C ALA A 380 0.58 -30.57 2.17
N PHE A 381 0.12 -30.05 1.04
CA PHE A 381 -1.22 -30.25 0.49
C PHE A 381 -1.09 -30.92 -0.88
N SER A 382 -1.83 -32.03 -1.12
CA SER A 382 -1.72 -32.80 -2.36
C SER A 382 -2.38 -32.09 -3.54
N ASP A 383 -3.51 -31.42 -3.31
CA ASP A 383 -4.22 -30.56 -4.25
C ASP A 383 -4.56 -29.21 -3.59
N LEU A 384 -3.90 -28.15 -4.06
CA LEU A 384 -4.09 -26.78 -3.57
C LEU A 384 -4.23 -25.78 -4.71
N THR A 385 -5.28 -24.97 -4.67
CA THR A 385 -5.41 -23.78 -5.53
C THR A 385 -5.45 -22.52 -4.70
N ILE A 386 -4.56 -21.56 -4.96
CA ILE A 386 -4.46 -20.27 -4.26
C ILE A 386 -4.91 -19.14 -5.20
N SER A 387 -5.84 -18.29 -4.77
CA SER A 387 -6.28 -17.11 -5.51
C SER A 387 -6.22 -15.84 -4.65
N HIS A 388 -5.97 -14.69 -5.27
CA HIS A 388 -5.87 -13.42 -4.57
C HIS A 388 -7.25 -12.90 -4.12
N PRO A 389 -7.40 -12.27 -2.93
CA PRO A 389 -8.65 -11.67 -2.45
C PRO A 389 -9.36 -10.74 -3.44
N GLU A 390 -8.62 -10.02 -4.28
CA GLU A 390 -9.22 -9.16 -5.31
C GLU A 390 -10.06 -9.93 -6.33
N ASN A 391 -9.71 -11.18 -6.62
CA ASN A 391 -10.45 -11.99 -7.59
C ASN A 391 -11.87 -12.30 -7.11
N VAL A 392 -12.07 -12.36 -5.79
CA VAL A 392 -13.39 -12.52 -5.17
C VAL A 392 -14.32 -11.38 -5.59
N ARG A 393 -13.82 -10.13 -5.59
CA ARG A 393 -14.60 -8.95 -6.01
C ARG A 393 -14.71 -8.85 -7.53
N LYS A 394 -13.62 -9.11 -8.26
CA LYS A 394 -13.58 -8.97 -9.72
C LYS A 394 -14.51 -9.97 -10.41
N ASN A 395 -14.57 -11.20 -9.91
CA ASN A 395 -15.43 -12.24 -10.46
C ASN A 395 -15.87 -13.23 -9.35
N PRO A 396 -16.95 -12.90 -8.61
CA PRO A 396 -17.44 -13.71 -7.51
C PRO A 396 -17.87 -15.11 -7.97
N GLN A 397 -18.46 -15.24 -9.17
CA GLN A 397 -18.89 -16.52 -9.73
C GLN A 397 -17.72 -17.43 -10.06
N ARG A 398 -16.68 -16.92 -10.73
CA ARG A 398 -15.45 -17.68 -11.03
C ARG A 398 -14.76 -18.12 -9.75
N THR A 399 -14.67 -17.21 -8.77
CA THR A 399 -14.09 -17.53 -7.47
C THR A 399 -14.91 -18.58 -6.73
N GLY A 400 -16.24 -18.46 -6.73
CA GLY A 400 -17.12 -19.47 -6.13
C GLY A 400 -17.04 -20.83 -6.83
N GLY A 401 -16.84 -20.86 -8.15
CA GLY A 401 -16.57 -22.09 -8.89
C GLY A 401 -15.25 -22.74 -8.44
N MET A 402 -14.18 -21.96 -8.34
CA MET A 402 -12.88 -22.45 -7.84
C MET A 402 -12.98 -22.97 -6.40
N LEU A 403 -13.68 -22.25 -5.51
CA LEU A 403 -13.90 -22.71 -4.14
C LEU A 403 -14.80 -23.95 -4.07
N ALA A 404 -15.74 -24.12 -5.01
CA ALA A 404 -16.62 -25.29 -5.08
C ALA A 404 -15.87 -26.57 -5.49
N GLU A 405 -14.70 -26.46 -6.10
CA GLU A 405 -13.84 -27.60 -6.45
C GLU A 405 -13.03 -28.15 -5.26
N GLY A 406 -13.16 -27.54 -4.08
CA GLY A 406 -12.48 -27.98 -2.85
C GLY A 406 -13.42 -28.54 -1.81
N ASP A 407 -12.88 -29.38 -0.94
CA ASP A 407 -13.51 -29.86 0.29
C ASP A 407 -13.09 -28.98 1.49
N VAL A 408 -11.92 -28.34 1.39
CA VAL A 408 -11.40 -27.38 2.37
C VAL A 408 -11.27 -26.00 1.73
N VAL A 409 -11.78 -24.97 2.40
CA VAL A 409 -11.57 -23.56 2.04
C VAL A 409 -10.75 -22.86 3.13
N MET A 410 -9.63 -22.24 2.73
CA MET A 410 -8.74 -21.52 3.65
C MET A 410 -8.61 -20.06 3.26
N PHE A 411 -8.68 -19.15 4.22
CA PHE A 411 -8.33 -17.75 4.03
C PHE A 411 -7.06 -17.38 4.79
N GLU A 412 -6.13 -16.71 4.11
CA GLU A 412 -4.98 -16.04 4.70
C GLU A 412 -5.08 -14.55 4.40
N LEU A 413 -5.12 -13.74 5.47
CA LEU A 413 -5.32 -12.30 5.37
C LEU A 413 -4.36 -11.58 6.31
N SER A 414 -3.67 -10.56 5.81
CA SER A 414 -2.80 -9.73 6.64
C SER A 414 -3.58 -8.83 7.60
N GLU A 415 -3.01 -8.66 8.80
CA GLU A 415 -3.57 -7.83 9.86
C GLU A 415 -3.85 -6.41 9.37
N ARG A 416 -2.93 -5.75 8.66
CA ARG A 416 -3.11 -4.36 8.21
C ARG A 416 -4.36 -4.17 7.34
N PHE A 417 -4.58 -5.05 6.37
CA PHE A 417 -5.73 -4.95 5.48
C PHE A 417 -7.01 -5.35 6.20
N LEU A 418 -6.95 -6.39 7.03
CA LEU A 418 -8.11 -6.87 7.76
C LEU A 418 -8.57 -5.88 8.82
N ALA A 419 -7.66 -5.41 9.68
CA ALA A 419 -7.95 -4.42 10.73
C ALA A 419 -8.38 -3.07 10.15
N GLY A 420 -7.87 -2.70 8.98
CA GLY A 420 -8.29 -1.49 8.27
C GLY A 420 -9.58 -1.64 7.46
N GLY A 421 -10.16 -2.85 7.36
CA GLY A 421 -11.38 -3.08 6.59
C GLY A 421 -11.20 -3.05 5.07
N ARG A 422 -9.98 -3.23 4.58
CA ARG A 422 -9.58 -2.98 3.18
C ARG A 422 -9.82 -4.15 2.22
N TYR A 423 -10.12 -5.33 2.75
CA TYR A 423 -10.53 -6.45 1.90
C TYR A 423 -11.99 -6.25 1.46
N SER A 424 -12.19 -6.02 0.17
CA SER A 424 -13.54 -5.89 -0.40
C SER A 424 -14.43 -7.11 -0.19
N MET A 425 -13.82 -8.28 0.05
CA MET A 425 -14.56 -9.51 0.34
C MET A 425 -15.21 -9.56 1.71
N LEU A 426 -14.96 -8.59 2.61
CA LEU A 426 -15.54 -8.59 3.96
C LEU A 426 -17.03 -8.25 4.00
N THR A 427 -17.64 -7.87 2.88
CA THR A 427 -19.08 -7.61 2.86
C THR A 427 -19.88 -8.92 2.92
N PRO A 428 -20.91 -9.03 3.78
CA PRO A 428 -21.76 -10.23 3.84
C PRO A 428 -22.40 -10.59 2.49
N GLN A 429 -22.70 -9.59 1.65
CA GLN A 429 -23.29 -9.80 0.34
C GLN A 429 -22.38 -10.59 -0.60
N LEU A 430 -21.06 -10.33 -0.57
CA LEU A 430 -20.12 -11.07 -1.41
C LEU A 430 -19.96 -12.52 -0.92
N ALA A 431 -19.96 -12.72 0.40
CA ALA A 431 -20.00 -14.06 0.98
C ALA A 431 -21.27 -14.80 0.56
N ASP A 432 -22.44 -14.14 0.54
CA ASP A 432 -23.70 -14.73 0.08
C ASP A 432 -23.68 -15.12 -1.40
N GLU A 433 -23.12 -14.27 -2.25
CA GLU A 433 -23.02 -14.51 -3.69
C GLU A 433 -22.15 -15.73 -3.99
N VAL A 434 -20.98 -15.81 -3.35
CA VAL A 434 -20.10 -16.97 -3.46
C VAL A 434 -20.72 -18.21 -2.82
N GLY A 435 -21.34 -18.06 -1.65
CA GLY A 435 -22.07 -19.12 -0.95
C GLY A 435 -23.20 -19.72 -1.77
N ALA A 436 -23.89 -18.93 -2.59
CA ALA A 436 -24.91 -19.42 -3.50
C ALA A 436 -24.35 -20.31 -4.62
N VAL A 437 -23.07 -20.12 -5.01
CA VAL A 437 -22.37 -21.04 -5.90
C VAL A 437 -22.02 -22.33 -5.15
N LEU A 438 -21.41 -22.22 -3.96
CA LEU A 438 -21.05 -23.39 -3.15
C LEU A 438 -22.25 -24.30 -2.84
N LYS A 439 -23.42 -23.73 -2.52
CA LYS A 439 -24.65 -24.48 -2.25
C LYS A 439 -25.18 -25.27 -3.46
N LYS A 440 -24.83 -24.89 -4.69
CA LYS A 440 -25.17 -25.65 -5.90
C LYS A 440 -24.23 -26.85 -6.13
N HIS A 441 -23.13 -26.88 -5.41
CA HIS A 441 -22.08 -27.90 -5.48
C HIS A 441 -21.73 -28.36 -4.06
N PRO A 442 -22.66 -28.94 -3.28
CA PRO A 442 -22.34 -29.41 -1.93
C PRO A 442 -21.31 -30.53 -1.96
N VAL A 443 -20.48 -30.62 -0.92
CA VAL A 443 -19.64 -31.80 -0.65
C VAL A 443 -20.51 -32.83 0.07
N GLU A 444 -20.46 -34.09 -0.36
CA GLU A 444 -21.30 -35.20 0.17
C GLU A 444 -20.85 -35.72 1.53
#